data_AF-A0A9W9A133-F1
#
_entry.id   AF-A0A9W9A133-F1
#
_cell.length_a   1.000
_cell.length_b   1.000
_cell.length_c   1.000
_cell.angle_alpha   90.00
_cell.angle_beta   90.00
_cell.angle_gamma   90.00
#
_symmetry.space_group_name_H-M   'P 1'
#
loop_
_entity.id
_entity.type
_entity.pdbx_description
1 polymer ?
#
loop_
_entity_poly.entity_id
_entity_poly.type
_entity_poly.pdbx_seq_one_letter_code
_entity_poly.pdbx_strand_id
1 'polypeptide(L)' 'GALIGNGICQMEPWTKVIEEINKSLEQWDKSKPTIEGRHLIISMVVGGMTQYLTKVQGMPKDIEDKLAKRIKRFLWDKKT' A
#
# COMPACT_ATOMS: atom_id res chain seq x y z
N GLY A 1 22.27 16.44 0.24
CA GLY A 1 21.39 15.30 -0.05
C GLY A 1 20.70 14.85 1.22
N ALA A 2 19.44 14.42 1.09
CA ALA A 2 18.58 13.78 2.08
C ALA A 2 18.04 14.64 3.25
N LEU A 3 16.79 15.08 3.10
CA LEU A 3 15.91 15.44 4.21
C LEU A 3 15.52 14.14 4.95
N ILE A 4 16.22 13.84 6.04
CA ILE A 4 15.88 12.74 6.95
C ILE A 4 14.88 13.30 7.96
N GLY A 5 13.60 13.09 7.69
CA GLY A 5 12.50 13.34 8.62
C GLY A 5 12.14 12.07 9.39
N ASN A 6 12.30 12.14 10.71
CA ASN A 6 11.60 11.38 11.75
C ASN A 6 11.93 9.88 11.99
N GLY A 7 12.68 9.66 13.08
CA GLY A 7 12.25 8.78 14.18
C GLY A 7 11.95 7.35 13.82
N ILE A 8 12.99 6.61 13.42
CA ILE A 8 12.87 5.22 12.99
C ILE A 8 12.81 4.31 14.21
N CYS A 9 11.61 3.78 14.47
CA CYS A 9 11.28 2.88 15.57
C CYS A 9 10.66 1.61 14.97
N GLN A 10 11.46 0.58 14.64
CA GLN A 10 11.11 -0.79 14.18
C GLN A 10 10.00 -1.04 13.10
N MET A 11 9.21 -0.03 12.69
CA MET A 11 8.25 -0.02 11.58
C MET A 11 8.89 0.31 10.23
N GLU A 12 10.20 0.57 10.21
CA GLU A 12 10.99 1.01 9.07
C GLU A 12 10.73 0.23 7.75
N PRO A 13 10.65 -1.12 7.76
CA PRO A 13 10.46 -1.88 6.52
C PRO A 13 9.05 -1.69 5.94
N TRP A 14 8.04 -1.71 6.82
CA TRP A 14 6.64 -1.59 6.42
C TRP A 14 6.27 -0.18 5.98
N THR A 15 6.90 0.86 6.57
CA THR A 15 6.70 2.25 6.16
C THR A 15 7.07 2.45 4.70
N LYS A 16 8.26 1.98 4.28
CA LYS A 16 8.71 2.09 2.89
C LYS A 16 7.78 1.33 1.93
N VAL A 17 7.40 0.11 2.28
CA VAL A 17 6.48 -0.70 1.45
C VAL A 17 5.12 -0.02 1.31
N ILE A 18 4.57 0.53 2.39
CA ILE A 18 3.30 1.25 2.34
C ILE A 18 3.40 2.49 1.44
N GLU A 19 4.51 3.24 1.51
CA GLU A 19 4.74 4.40 0.63
C GLU A 19 4.81 4.01 -0.85
N GLU A 20 5.52 2.94 -1.18
CA GLU A 20 5.62 2.42 -2.55
C GLU A 20 4.25 1.96 -3.06
N ILE A 21 3.49 1.23 -2.25
CA ILE A 21 2.11 0.83 -2.57
C ILE A 21 1.26 2.07 -2.89
N ASN A 22 1.36 3.15 -2.10
CA ASN A 22 0.57 4.36 -2.35
C ASN A 22 0.93 5.01 -3.67
N LYS A 23 2.23 5.17 -3.95
CA LYS A 23 2.71 5.77 -5.20
C LYS A 23 2.23 4.95 -6.41
N SER A 24 2.29 3.62 -6.31
CA SER A 24 1.78 2.74 -7.36
C SER A 24 0.27 2.87 -7.53
N LEU A 25 -0.52 2.82 -6.45
CA LEU A 25 -1.98 2.95 -6.54
C LEU A 25 -2.40 4.32 -7.07
N GLU A 26 -1.77 5.42 -6.64
CA GLU A 26 -2.02 6.77 -7.16
C GLU A 26 -1.68 6.89 -8.65
N GLN A 27 -0.61 6.23 -9.10
CA GLN A 27 -0.26 6.22 -10.51
C GLN A 27 -1.27 5.44 -11.34
N TRP A 28 -1.72 4.28 -10.86
CA TRP A 28 -2.76 3.49 -11.52
C TRP A 28 -4.12 4.19 -11.51
N ASP A 29 -4.45 4.93 -10.45
CA ASP A 29 -5.70 5.67 -10.34
C ASP A 29 -5.88 6.70 -11.48
N LYS A 30 -4.77 7.31 -11.94
CA LYS A 30 -4.78 8.22 -13.09
C LYS A 30 -5.27 7.58 -14.39
N SER A 31 -5.12 6.26 -14.53
CA SER A 31 -5.61 5.51 -15.69
C SER A 31 -7.12 5.23 -15.66
N LYS A 32 -7.81 5.60 -14.56
CA LYS A 32 -9.25 5.38 -14.32
C LYS A 32 -9.69 3.93 -14.61
N PRO A 33 -9.09 2.94 -13.94
CA PRO A 33 -9.42 1.54 -14.15
C PRO A 33 -10.87 1.23 -13.72
N THR A 34 -11.46 0.22 -14.36
CA THR A 34 -12.75 -0.37 -13.96
C THR A 34 -12.63 -1.02 -12.57
N ILE A 35 -13.75 -1.38 -11.95
CA ILE A 35 -13.73 -2.02 -10.62
C ILE A 35 -12.95 -3.35 -10.62
N GLU A 36 -13.08 -4.15 -11.68
CA GLU A 36 -12.30 -5.36 -11.89
C GLU A 36 -10.81 -5.05 -12.10
N GLY A 37 -10.51 -4.00 -12.86
CA GLY A 37 -9.13 -3.50 -13.02
C GLY A 37 -8.53 -3.10 -11.68
N ARG A 38 -9.28 -2.39 -10.83
CA ARG A 38 -8.85 -2.00 -9.47
C ARG A 38 -8.57 -3.22 -8.61
N HIS A 39 -9.44 -4.24 -8.66
CA HIS A 39 -9.24 -5.49 -7.92
C HIS A 39 -7.95 -6.22 -8.34
N LEU A 40 -7.68 -6.32 -9.64
CA LEU A 40 -6.45 -6.92 -10.17
C LEU A 40 -5.21 -6.12 -9.77
N ILE A 41 -5.28 -4.78 -9.84
CA ILE A 41 -4.18 -3.90 -9.44
C ILE A 41 -3.88 -4.03 -7.94
N ILE A 42 -4.91 -4.06 -7.09
CA ILE A 42 -4.74 -4.30 -5.65
C ILE A 42 -4.01 -5.61 -5.41
N SER A 43 -4.45 -6.68 -6.07
CA SER A 43 -3.86 -8.02 -5.91
C SER A 43 -2.39 -8.03 -6.31
N MET A 44 -2.06 -7.42 -7.46
CA MET A 44 -0.70 -7.35 -7.99
C MET A 44 0.22 -6.49 -7.10
N VAL A 45 -0.21 -5.28 -6.76
CA VAL A 45 0.60 -4.29 -6.04
C VAL A 45 0.69 -4.64 -4.56
N VAL A 46 -0.45 -4.74 -3.87
CA VAL A 46 -0.47 -4.97 -2.42
C VAL A 46 -0.06 -6.39 -2.10
N GLY A 47 -0.59 -7.39 -2.82
CA GLY A 47 -0.21 -8.78 -2.61
C GLY A 47 1.29 -9.00 -2.88
N GLY A 48 1.77 -8.55 -4.04
CA GLY A 48 3.16 -8.72 -4.45
C GLY A 48 4.17 -8.05 -3.51
N MET A 49 3.90 -6.80 -3.08
CA MET A 49 4.85 -6.05 -2.24
C MET A 49 4.86 -6.51 -0.77
N THR A 50 3.75 -7.07 -0.27
CA THR A 50 3.64 -7.48 1.14
C THR A 50 4.00 -8.94 1.38
N GLN A 51 3.95 -9.81 0.37
CA GLN A 51 4.14 -11.27 0.51
C GLN A 51 5.49 -11.63 1.16
N TYR A 52 6.59 -11.08 0.65
CA TYR A 52 7.92 -11.37 1.20
C TYR A 52 8.08 -10.87 2.64
N LEU A 53 7.70 -9.61 2.88
CA LEU A 53 7.87 -8.99 4.20
C LEU A 53 7.00 -9.68 5.27
N THR A 54 5.78 -10.09 4.89
CA THR A 54 4.90 -10.91 5.75
C THR A 54 5.54 -12.24 6.09
N LYS A 55 6.24 -12.89 5.15
CA LYS A 55 6.90 -14.17 5.39
C LYS A 55 8.09 -14.06 6.34
N VAL A 56 8.86 -12.97 6.24
CA VAL A 56 10.11 -12.78 7.01
C VAL A 56 9.87 -12.16 8.39
N GLN A 57 8.92 -11.23 8.50
CA GLN A 57 8.71 -10.44 9.72
C GLN A 57 7.30 -10.55 10.29
N GLY A 58 6.39 -11.27 9.62
CA GLY A 58 4.96 -11.22 9.93
C GLY A 58 4.32 -9.90 9.52
N MET A 59 3.00 -9.82 9.64
CA MET A 59 2.23 -8.60 9.39
C MET A 59 1.59 -8.13 10.71
N PRO A 60 2.10 -7.05 11.33
CA PRO A 60 1.45 -6.47 12.50
C PRO A 60 0.04 -5.98 12.18
N LYS A 61 -0.88 -6.04 13.16
CA LYS A 61 -2.28 -5.69 12.95
C LYS A 61 -2.48 -4.24 12.48
N ASP A 62 -1.69 -3.32 13.01
CA ASP A 62 -1.71 -1.91 12.60
C ASP A 62 -1.37 -1.70 11.11
N ILE A 63 -0.51 -2.56 10.55
CA ILE A 63 -0.13 -2.53 9.14
C ILE A 63 -1.27 -3.09 8.28
N GLU A 64 -1.84 -4.22 8.69
CA GLU A 64 -3.00 -4.82 8.03
C GLU A 64 -4.16 -3.83 7.93
N ASP A 65 -4.49 -3.16 9.04
CA ASP A 65 -5.58 -2.17 9.09
C ASP A 65 -5.30 -0.95 8.19
N LYS A 66 -4.05 -0.48 8.13
CA LYS A 66 -3.64 0.60 7.22
C LYS A 66 -3.78 0.18 5.75
N LEU A 67 -3.37 -1.04 5.40
CA LEU A 67 -3.50 -1.56 4.03
C LEU A 67 -4.98 -1.77 3.66
N ALA A 68 -5.78 -2.35 4.55
CA ALA A 68 -7.21 -2.55 4.32
C ALA A 68 -7.95 -1.24 4.07
N LYS A 69 -7.65 -0.18 4.83
CA LYS A 69 -8.20 1.17 4.59
C LYS A 69 -7.82 1.72 3.21
N ARG A 70 -6.57 1.54 2.78
CA ARG A 70 -6.08 1.99 1.47
C ARG A 70 -6.72 1.21 0.32
N ILE A 71 -6.81 -0.11 0.45
CA ILE A 71 -7.50 -0.98 -0.52
C ILE A 71 -8.94 -0.54 -0.70
N LYS A 72 -9.69 -0.37 0.40
CA LYS A 72 -11.08 0.10 0.36
C LYS A 72 -11.18 1.46 -0.33
N ARG A 73 -10.30 2.40 0.00
CA ARG A 73 -10.29 3.73 -0.63
C ARG A 73 -10.05 3.65 -2.14
N PHE A 74 -9.06 2.87 -2.57
CA PHE A 74 -8.74 2.72 -3.99
C PHE A 74 -9.82 1.96 -4.77
N LEU A 75 -10.45 0.95 -4.16
CA LEU A 75 -11.52 0.18 -4.80
C LEU A 75 -12.78 1.04 -5.02
N TRP A 76 -13.16 1.82 -4.01
CA TRP A 76 -14.44 2.53 -4.01
C TRP A 76 -14.40 3.93 -4.59
N ASP A 77 -13.20 4.46 -4.90
CA ASP A 77 -12.92 5.79 -5.47
C ASP A 77 -14.08 6.79 -5.27
N LYS A 78 -14.40 7.05 -4.00
CA LYS A 78 -15.40 8.05 -3.65
C LYS A 78 -14.74 9.40 -3.84
N LYS A 79 -14.80 9.93 -5.06
CA LYS A 79 -15.04 11.36 -5.22
C LYS A 79 -16.33 11.67 -4.48
N THR A 80 -16.21 12.10 -3.24
CA THR A 80 -17.22 12.96 -2.62
C THR A 80 -16.78 14.39 -2.86
#